data_AF-A0A1G2C4R8-F1
#
_entry.id   AF-A0A1G2C4R8-F1
#
_cell.length_a   1.000
_cell.length_b   1.000
_cell.length_c   1.000
_cell.angle_alpha   90.00
_cell.angle_beta   90.00
_cell.angle_gamma   90.00
#
_symmetry.space_group_name_H-M   'P 1'
#
loop_
_entity.id
_entity.type
_entity.pdbx_description
1 polymer ?
#
loop_
_entity_poly.entity_id
_entity_poly.type
_entity_poly.pdbx_seq_one_letter_code
_entity_poly.pdbx_strand_id
1 'polypeptide(L)'
;MPIPGVTLFRVPVAIPAEMELAVASLRDSRDKMECLVRAYQLLSQKYRGYRIRTYVYILSALRSDLREIWQRSGFLHCMTLNYLLKILLVKSGYFRDADVRFCWTLIWFISPHQYIKVRIADDSWVDVDLWGRAFGIPFGSHAHGIHSGSLWAKS
;
A
#
# COMPACT_ATOMS: atom_id res chain seq x y z
N MET A 1 2.35 -18.97 12.18
CA MET A 1 3.56 -19.66 11.69
C MET A 1 3.83 -19.20 10.26
N PRO A 2 5.06 -18.82 9.88
CA PRO A 2 5.39 -18.61 8.46
C PRO A 2 5.39 -19.96 7.73
N ILE A 3 4.81 -19.99 6.52
CA ILE A 3 4.82 -21.18 5.66
C ILE A 3 6.18 -21.23 4.94
N PRO A 4 6.96 -22.33 5.03
CA PRO A 4 8.20 -22.49 4.29
C PRO A 4 7.98 -22.32 2.78
N GLY A 5 8.81 -21.54 2.10
CA GLY A 5 8.69 -21.25 0.67
C GLY A 5 7.79 -20.07 0.31
N VAL A 6 7.08 -19.49 1.27
CA VAL A 6 6.23 -18.32 1.04
C VAL A 6 6.97 -17.06 1.52
N THR A 7 7.79 -16.47 0.65
CA THR A 7 8.39 -15.14 0.87
C THR A 7 7.37 -14.03 0.58
N LEU A 8 6.18 -14.12 1.18
CA LEU A 8 5.18 -13.06 1.08
C LEU A 8 5.79 -11.79 1.67
N PHE A 9 5.84 -10.74 0.86
CA PHE A 9 6.25 -9.39 1.23
C PHE A 9 7.75 -9.14 1.51
N ARG A 10 8.65 -10.00 1.05
CA ARG A 10 10.09 -9.66 1.00
C ARG A 10 10.36 -8.71 -0.16
N VAL A 11 11.09 -7.63 0.08
CA VAL A 11 11.52 -6.74 -1.00
C VAL A 11 12.45 -7.53 -1.94
N PRO A 12 12.15 -7.58 -3.26
CA PRO A 12 12.92 -8.37 -4.19
C PRO A 12 14.30 -7.74 -4.46
N VAL A 13 15.26 -8.56 -4.90
CA VAL A 13 16.60 -8.06 -5.27
C VAL A 13 16.52 -7.16 -6.51
N ALA A 14 15.79 -7.58 -7.54
CA ALA A 14 15.53 -6.80 -8.75
C ALA A 14 14.06 -6.39 -8.86
N ILE A 15 13.80 -5.23 -9.46
CA ILE A 15 12.46 -4.73 -9.80
C ILE A 15 12.40 -4.37 -11.30
N PRO A 16 11.20 -4.28 -11.90
CA PRO A 16 11.04 -3.85 -13.29
C PRO A 16 11.67 -2.47 -13.56
N ALA A 17 12.14 -2.24 -14.79
CA ALA A 17 12.82 -0.99 -15.16
C ALA A 17 11.95 0.25 -14.93
N GLU A 18 10.65 0.17 -15.20
CA GLU A 18 9.71 1.26 -14.96
C GLU A 18 9.49 1.54 -13.47
N MET A 19 9.67 0.54 -12.61
CA MET A 19 9.69 0.74 -11.15
C MET A 19 11.02 1.36 -10.72
N GLU A 20 12.15 1.00 -11.33
CA GLU A 20 13.44 1.65 -11.06
C GLU A 20 13.38 3.15 -11.38
N LEU A 21 12.70 3.56 -12.46
CA LEU A 21 12.49 4.98 -12.79
C LEU A 21 11.68 5.70 -11.69
N ALA A 22 10.63 5.06 -11.19
CA ALA A 22 9.87 5.59 -10.06
C ALA A 22 10.75 5.71 -8.81
N VAL A 23 11.52 4.67 -8.48
CA VAL A 23 12.47 4.67 -7.35
C VAL A 23 13.51 5.76 -7.49
N ALA A 24 14.07 5.95 -8.69
CA ALA A 24 15.05 7.00 -8.96
C ALA A 24 14.45 8.38 -8.63
N SER A 25 13.21 8.66 -9.06
CA SER A 25 12.55 9.92 -8.73
C SER A 25 12.33 10.12 -7.22
N LEU A 26 12.16 9.03 -6.45
CA LEU A 26 11.97 9.09 -5.00
C LEU A 26 13.29 9.35 -4.26
N ARG A 27 14.45 9.01 -4.84
CA ARG A 27 15.77 9.30 -4.24
C ARG A 27 16.02 10.79 -4.09
N ASP A 28 15.39 11.62 -4.94
CA ASP A 28 15.48 13.08 -4.91
C ASP A 28 14.63 13.72 -3.78
N SER A 29 14.04 12.93 -2.89
CA SER A 29 13.34 13.45 -1.71
C SER A 29 14.35 14.08 -0.73
N ARG A 30 13.92 14.95 0.19
CA ARG A 30 14.81 15.49 1.23
C ARG A 30 14.89 14.61 2.46
N ASP A 31 13.80 13.95 2.80
CA ASP A 31 13.68 13.12 4.00
C ASP A 31 12.70 11.95 3.79
N LYS A 32 12.56 11.13 4.85
CA LYS A 32 11.64 9.98 4.88
C LYS A 32 10.19 10.40 4.63
N MET A 33 9.71 11.47 5.27
CA MET A 33 8.32 11.89 5.14
C MET A 33 8.01 12.30 3.70
N GLU A 34 8.87 13.11 3.09
CA GLU A 34 8.72 13.52 1.70
C GLU A 34 8.75 12.31 0.76
N CYS A 35 9.70 11.37 0.94
CA CYS A 35 9.75 10.14 0.16
C CYS A 35 8.46 9.32 0.30
N LEU A 36 7.91 9.23 1.52
CA LEU A 36 6.66 8.53 1.78
C LEU A 36 5.47 9.18 1.07
N VAL A 37 5.34 10.50 1.18
CA VAL A 37 4.27 11.27 0.53
C VAL A 37 4.36 11.16 -0.98
N ARG A 38 5.55 11.28 -1.57
CA ARG A 38 5.75 11.14 -3.02
C ARG A 38 5.42 9.74 -3.51
N ALA A 39 5.86 8.70 -2.80
CA ALA A 39 5.54 7.31 -3.13
C ALA A 39 4.03 7.03 -3.02
N TYR A 40 3.39 7.56 -1.97
CA TYR A 40 1.93 7.50 -1.77
C TYR A 40 1.20 8.15 -2.95
N GLN A 41 1.59 9.37 -3.33
CA GLN A 41 0.98 10.10 -4.44
C GLN A 41 1.11 9.33 -5.76
N LEU A 42 2.30 8.84 -6.09
CA LEU A 42 2.57 8.05 -7.30
C LEU A 42 1.64 6.84 -7.40
N LEU A 43 1.56 6.04 -6.33
CA LEU A 43 0.69 4.85 -6.33
C LEU A 43 -0.79 5.22 -6.34
N SER A 44 -1.17 6.29 -5.64
CA SER A 44 -2.57 6.74 -5.55
C SER A 44 -3.12 7.32 -6.86
N GLN A 45 -2.26 7.82 -7.74
CA GLN A 45 -2.65 8.28 -9.08
C GLN A 45 -2.84 7.09 -10.03
N LYS A 46 -2.03 6.05 -9.89
CA LYS A 46 -2.04 4.89 -10.79
C LYS A 46 -3.07 3.82 -10.40
N TYR A 47 -3.31 3.65 -9.10
CA TYR A 47 -4.11 2.57 -8.56
C TYR A 47 -5.20 3.05 -7.60
N ARG A 48 -6.25 2.23 -7.44
CA ARG A 48 -7.41 2.53 -6.61
C ARG A 48 -8.02 1.27 -6.00
N GLY A 49 -8.48 1.35 -4.76
CA GLY A 49 -9.29 0.30 -4.13
C GLY A 49 -10.74 0.28 -4.63
N TYR A 50 -11.35 -0.90 -4.69
CA TYR A 50 -12.75 -1.09 -5.09
C TYR A 50 -13.42 -2.18 -4.25
N ARG A 51 -14.56 -1.88 -3.61
CA ARG A 51 -15.23 -2.81 -2.67
C ARG A 51 -15.63 -4.14 -3.32
N ILE A 52 -16.40 -4.08 -4.41
CA ILE A 52 -16.94 -5.28 -5.07
C ILE A 52 -15.82 -6.09 -5.74
N ARG A 53 -14.85 -5.41 -6.37
CA ARG A 53 -13.74 -6.08 -7.06
C ARG A 53 -12.82 -6.81 -6.09
N THR A 54 -12.70 -6.37 -4.84
CA THR A 54 -11.96 -7.11 -3.79
C THR A 54 -12.50 -8.53 -3.60
N TYR A 55 -13.82 -8.73 -3.66
CA TYR A 55 -14.42 -10.06 -3.50
C TYR A 55 -14.41 -10.87 -4.80
N VAL A 56 -14.74 -10.24 -5.93
CA VAL A 56 -14.82 -10.93 -7.23
C VAL A 56 -13.46 -11.41 -7.72
N TYR A 57 -12.39 -10.66 -7.41
CA TYR A 57 -11.04 -10.97 -7.89
C TYR A 57 -10.11 -11.47 -6.79
N ILE A 58 -10.62 -12.17 -5.77
CA ILE A 58 -9.83 -12.60 -4.60
C ILE A 58 -8.57 -13.39 -4.97
N LEU A 59 -8.64 -14.25 -5.99
CA LEU A 59 -7.48 -15.03 -6.48
C LEU A 59 -6.39 -14.15 -7.10
N SER A 60 -6.75 -12.98 -7.66
CA SER A 60 -5.75 -12.05 -8.20
C SER A 60 -4.87 -11.39 -7.11
N ALA A 61 -5.27 -11.48 -5.84
CA ALA A 61 -4.46 -11.03 -4.72
C ALA A 61 -3.20 -11.92 -4.52
N LEU A 62 -3.17 -13.11 -5.13
CA LEU A 62 -2.05 -14.05 -5.10
C LEU A 62 -1.03 -13.84 -6.23
N ARG A 63 -1.26 -12.86 -7.13
CA ARG A 63 -0.29 -12.56 -8.20
C ARG A 63 0.99 -12.00 -7.60
N SER A 64 2.12 -12.53 -8.06
CA SER A 64 3.46 -12.17 -7.58
C SER A 64 4.36 -11.51 -8.63
N ASP A 65 3.96 -11.50 -9.91
CA ASP A 65 4.74 -10.87 -10.98
C ASP A 65 4.66 -9.35 -10.88
N LEU A 66 5.77 -8.72 -10.47
CA LEU A 66 5.84 -7.28 -10.29
C LEU A 66 5.76 -6.49 -11.60
N ARG A 67 6.22 -7.05 -12.72
CA ARG A 67 6.11 -6.38 -14.02
C ARG A 67 4.65 -6.32 -14.43
N GLU A 68 3.94 -7.45 -14.34
CA GLU A 68 2.52 -7.52 -14.67
C GLU A 68 1.70 -6.60 -13.74
N ILE A 69 1.95 -6.66 -12.43
CA ILE A 69 1.28 -5.80 -11.45
C ILE A 69 1.54 -4.32 -11.75
N TRP A 70 2.80 -3.96 -12.04
CA TRP A 70 3.18 -2.58 -12.30
C TRP A 70 2.62 -2.04 -13.61
N GLN A 71 2.47 -2.84 -14.65
CA GLN A 71 1.95 -2.38 -15.93
C GLN A 71 0.43 -2.11 -15.90
N ARG A 72 -0.28 -2.62 -14.89
CA ARG A 72 -1.71 -2.38 -14.72
C ARG A 72 -1.97 -0.97 -14.18
N SER A 73 -3.20 -0.51 -14.42
CA SER A 73 -3.76 0.70 -13.79
C SER A 73 -5.14 0.37 -13.22
N GLY A 74 -5.58 1.17 -12.25
CA GLY A 74 -6.89 0.98 -11.61
C GLY A 74 -6.85 0.00 -10.43
N PHE A 75 -7.66 -1.06 -10.48
CA PHE A 75 -7.89 -1.88 -9.29
C PHE A 75 -6.68 -2.72 -8.88
N LEU A 76 -6.27 -2.57 -7.62
CA LEU A 76 -5.40 -3.49 -6.91
C LEU A 76 -5.93 -3.77 -5.50
N HIS A 77 -5.61 -4.97 -5.00
CA HIS A 77 -5.91 -5.35 -3.61
C HIS A 77 -5.02 -4.59 -2.63
N CYS A 78 -5.52 -4.39 -1.40
CA CYS A 78 -4.77 -3.69 -0.34
C CYS A 78 -3.40 -4.31 -0.09
N MET A 79 -3.30 -5.65 -0.06
CA MET A 79 -2.02 -6.35 0.08
C MET A 79 -1.03 -6.00 -1.02
N THR A 80 -1.47 -5.99 -2.28
CA THR A 80 -0.62 -5.68 -3.42
C THR A 80 -0.18 -4.22 -3.40
N LEU A 81 -1.09 -3.30 -3.09
CA LEU A 81 -0.78 -1.86 -2.97
C LEU A 81 0.25 -1.59 -1.89
N ASN A 82 0.04 -2.15 -0.70
CA ASN A 82 0.94 -2.00 0.43
C ASN A 82 2.30 -2.63 0.15
N TYR A 83 2.33 -3.74 -0.58
CA TYR A 83 3.58 -4.37 -0.99
C TYR A 83 4.35 -3.50 -2.00
N LEU A 84 3.68 -2.95 -3.02
CA LEU A 84 4.30 -1.99 -3.94
C LEU A 84 4.85 -0.77 -3.19
N LEU A 85 4.10 -0.23 -2.24
CA LEU A 85 4.55 0.89 -1.42
C LEU A 85 5.81 0.52 -0.63
N LYS A 86 5.82 -0.63 0.06
CA LYS A 86 7.01 -1.13 0.77
C LYS A 86 8.22 -1.23 -0.16
N ILE A 87 8.06 -1.80 -1.36
CA ILE A 87 9.14 -1.93 -2.33
C ILE A 87 9.70 -0.56 -2.70
N LEU A 88 8.85 0.40 -3.06
CA LEU A 88 9.28 1.75 -3.46
C LEU A 88 10.05 2.46 -2.33
N LEU A 89 9.54 2.37 -1.09
CA LEU A 89 10.17 2.98 0.09
C LEU A 89 11.53 2.37 0.40
N VAL A 90 11.64 1.03 0.37
CA VAL A 90 12.92 0.38 0.70
C VAL A 90 13.94 0.59 -0.42
N LYS A 91 13.50 0.53 -1.69
CA LYS A 91 14.38 0.72 -2.85
C LYS A 91 14.82 2.17 -3.07
N SER A 92 14.10 3.16 -2.52
CA SER A 92 14.55 4.56 -2.53
C SER A 92 15.78 4.79 -1.66
N GLY A 93 16.13 3.86 -0.77
CA GLY A 93 17.26 3.99 0.15
C GLY A 93 16.94 4.78 1.42
N TYR A 94 15.77 5.41 1.51
CA TYR A 94 15.33 6.13 2.72
C TYR A 94 14.89 5.18 3.85
N PHE A 95 14.39 4.00 3.51
CA PHE A 95 13.77 3.08 4.46
C PHE A 95 14.45 1.72 4.47
N ARG A 96 14.53 1.12 5.65
CA ARG A 96 14.87 -0.30 5.82
C ARG A 96 13.61 -1.14 5.80
N ASP A 97 13.73 -2.45 5.55
CA ASP A 97 12.58 -3.38 5.64
C ASP A 97 11.85 -3.26 6.99
N ALA A 98 12.62 -3.12 8.08
CA ALA A 98 12.11 -2.94 9.44
C ALA A 98 11.41 -1.60 9.71
N ASP A 99 11.56 -0.60 8.82
CA ASP A 99 10.83 0.67 8.91
C ASP A 99 9.39 0.55 8.39
N VAL A 100 9.00 -0.59 7.82
CA VAL A 100 7.66 -0.81 7.26
C VAL A 100 7.02 -2.04 7.90
N ARG A 101 5.86 -1.86 8.54
CA ARG A 101 5.10 -2.93 9.18
C ARG A 101 3.75 -3.09 8.48
N PHE A 102 3.42 -4.31 8.08
CA PHE A 102 2.06 -4.64 7.64
C PHE A 102 1.18 -4.83 8.86
N CYS A 103 0.03 -4.16 8.86
CA CYS A 103 -0.97 -4.25 9.91
C CYS A 103 -2.30 -4.66 9.32
N TRP A 104 -3.12 -5.33 10.14
CA TRP A 104 -4.41 -5.85 9.75
C TRP A 104 -5.50 -5.29 10.64
N THR A 105 -6.66 -5.06 10.04
CA THR A 105 -7.87 -4.62 10.72
C THR A 105 -9.07 -5.28 10.05
N LEU A 106 -10.26 -5.13 10.65
CA LEU A 106 -11.52 -5.53 10.05
C LEU A 106 -12.27 -4.27 9.61
N ILE A 107 -12.61 -4.23 8.33
CA ILE A 107 -13.56 -3.24 7.79
C ILE A 107 -14.90 -3.91 7.52
N TRP A 108 -15.98 -3.16 7.67
CA TRP A 108 -17.36 -3.66 7.48
C TRP A 108 -17.64 -4.95 8.26
N PHE A 109 -17.19 -4.98 9.52
CA PHE A 109 -17.38 -6.07 10.51
C PHE A 109 -16.66 -7.39 10.21
N ILE A 110 -16.47 -7.76 8.95
CA ILE A 110 -15.99 -9.11 8.58
C ILE A 110 -14.90 -9.13 7.52
N SER A 111 -14.58 -8.00 6.88
CA SER A 111 -13.63 -7.99 5.76
C SER A 111 -12.22 -7.68 6.26
N PRO A 112 -11.26 -8.62 6.15
CA PRO A 112 -9.87 -8.35 6.49
C PRO A 112 -9.30 -7.27 5.58
N HIS A 113 -8.71 -6.25 6.19
CA HIS A 113 -8.07 -5.15 5.47
C HIS A 113 -6.64 -4.97 5.97
N GLN A 114 -5.72 -4.77 5.03
CA GLN A 114 -4.32 -4.53 5.33
C GLN A 114 -4.00 -3.05 5.11
N TYR A 115 -3.29 -2.46 6.06
CA TYR A 115 -2.63 -1.16 5.93
C TYR A 115 -1.17 -1.29 6.34
N ILE A 116 -0.37 -0.24 6.22
CA ILE A 116 1.02 -0.25 6.72
C ILE A 116 1.27 0.84 7.74
N LYS A 117 2.20 0.58 8.65
CA LYS A 117 2.85 1.61 9.48
C LYS A 117 4.26 1.83 8.97
N VAL A 118 4.62 3.09 8.75
CA VAL A 118 5.94 3.49 8.23
C VAL A 118 6.65 4.37 9.25
N ARG A 119 7.87 3.99 9.63
CA ARG A 119 8.69 4.73 10.59
C ARG A 119 9.38 5.90 9.92
N ILE A 120 9.06 7.13 10.34
CA ILE A 120 9.59 8.38 9.77
C ILE A 120 10.73 8.98 10.61
N ALA A 121 10.77 8.69 11.91
CA ALA A 121 11.83 9.08 12.84
C ALA A 121 11.88 8.07 14.01
N ASP A 122 12.78 8.28 14.97
CA ASP A 122 12.79 7.47 16.20
C ASP A 122 11.45 7.61 16.93
N ASP A 123 10.86 6.47 17.27
CA ASP A 123 9.52 6.32 17.88
C ASP A 123 8.33 6.95 17.14
N SER A 124 8.53 7.47 15.92
CA SER A 124 7.48 8.10 15.13
C SER A 124 7.06 7.23 13.94
N TRP A 125 5.79 6.84 13.93
CA TRP A 125 5.17 5.97 12.93
C TRP A 125 3.96 6.65 12.28
N VAL A 126 3.82 6.47 10.97
CA VAL A 126 2.70 6.98 10.17
C VAL A 126 1.89 5.80 9.66
N ASP A 127 0.59 5.80 9.93
CA ASP A 127 -0.34 4.84 9.35
C ASP A 127 -0.67 5.26 7.90
N VAL A 128 -0.62 4.30 6.98
CA VAL A 128 -0.87 4.55 5.55
C VAL A 128 -1.82 3.49 4.99
N ASP A 129 -2.94 3.97 4.46
CA ASP A 129 -3.97 3.16 3.82
C ASP A 129 -4.27 3.65 2.39
N LEU A 130 -3.44 3.20 1.44
CA LEU A 130 -3.58 3.54 0.02
C LEU A 130 -4.91 3.07 -0.59
N TRP A 131 -5.40 1.91 -0.16
CA TRP A 131 -6.66 1.35 -0.66
C TRP A 131 -7.85 2.12 -0.08
N GLY A 132 -7.80 2.44 1.21
CA GLY A 132 -8.80 3.21 1.95
C GLY A 132 -8.98 4.64 1.43
N ARG A 133 -7.95 5.23 0.82
CA ARG A 133 -8.04 6.54 0.14
C ARG A 133 -9.24 6.63 -0.81
N ALA A 134 -9.54 5.55 -1.54
CA ALA A 134 -10.67 5.51 -2.47
C ALA A 134 -12.04 5.73 -1.79
N PHE A 135 -12.08 5.63 -0.46
CA PHE A 135 -13.23 5.75 0.43
C PHE A 135 -13.09 6.92 1.42
N GLY A 136 -12.17 7.86 1.16
CA GLY A 136 -12.02 9.08 1.94
C GLY A 136 -11.09 8.98 3.16
N ILE A 137 -10.37 7.87 3.33
CA ILE A 137 -9.37 7.78 4.40
C ILE A 137 -8.17 8.70 4.06
N PRO A 138 -7.83 9.67 4.93
CA PRO A 138 -6.72 10.58 4.68
C PRO A 138 -5.35 9.90 4.87
N PHE A 139 -4.31 10.51 4.31
CA PHE A 139 -2.92 10.13 4.61
C PHE A 139 -2.63 10.30 6.11
N GLY A 140 -1.87 9.38 6.71
CA GLY A 140 -1.63 9.36 8.15
C GLY A 140 -2.72 8.67 8.98
N SER A 141 -3.67 8.01 8.31
CA SER A 141 -4.77 7.27 8.93
C SER A 141 -5.01 5.94 8.21
N HIS A 142 -5.90 5.12 8.77
CA HIS A 142 -6.34 3.86 8.15
C HIS A 142 -7.83 3.63 8.40
N ALA A 143 -8.45 2.77 7.57
CA ALA A 143 -9.84 2.42 7.76
C ALA A 143 -10.06 1.68 9.10
N HIS A 144 -10.95 2.22 9.94
CA HIS A 144 -11.39 1.59 11.18
C HIS A 144 -12.76 0.93 11.01
N GLY A 145 -13.05 -0.09 11.83
CA GLY A 145 -14.39 -0.68 11.93
C GLY A 145 -15.43 0.36 12.35
N ILE A 146 -16.57 0.36 11.65
CA ILE A 146 -17.74 1.25 11.77
C ILE A 146 -17.47 2.74 11.45
N HIS A 147 -17.49 3.06 10.16
CA HIS A 147 -18.32 4.20 9.71
C HIS A 147 -19.59 3.61 9.13
N SER A 148 -20.68 3.67 9.90
CA SER A 148 -22.01 3.73 9.33
C SER A 148 -21.99 4.89 8.34
N GLY A 149 -21.92 4.60 7.05
CA GLY A 149 -22.15 5.63 6.05
C GLY A 149 -23.47 6.29 6.40
N SER A 150 -23.47 7.62 6.53
CA SER A 150 -24.74 8.33 6.43
C SER A 150 -25.34 7.91 5.09
N LEU A 151 -26.51 7.29 5.14
CA LEU A 151 -27.32 6.96 3.99
C LEU A 151 -27.93 8.21 3.34
N TRP A 152 -27.39 9.40 3.61
CA TRP A 152 -27.92 10.67 3.16
C TRP A 152 -26.78 11.62 2.81
N ALA A 153 -26.35 11.52 1.56
CA ALA A 153 -25.75 12.64 0.82
C ALA A 153 -26.40 12.67 -0.56
N LYS A 154 -27.69 13.02 -0.56
CA LYS A 154 -28.40 13.61 -1.69
C LYS A 154 -29.35 14.65 -1.12
N SER A 155 -28.99 15.92 -1.29
CA SER A 155 -29.83 17.03 -1.73
C SER A 155 -28.89 18.20 -2.02
#